data_AF-A0A1E5JXJ3-F1
#
_entry.id   AF-A0A1E5JXJ3-F1
#
_cell.length_a   1.000
_cell.length_b   1.000
_cell.length_c   1.000
_cell.angle_alpha   90.00
_cell.angle_beta   90.00
_cell.angle_gamma   90.00
#
_symmetry.space_group_name_H-M   'P 1'
#
loop_
_entity.id
_entity.type
_entity.pdbx_description
1 polymer ?
#
loop_
_entity_poly.entity_id
_entity_poly.type
_entity_poly.pdbx_seq_one_letter_code
_entity_poly.pdbx_strand_id
1 'polypeptide(L)' 'MELKQEQETLNVKVSDAAKVLGKSEQFVRVGLQRNILPIGTAIKLSSRWTYHISPKKLRDYVGG' A
#
# COMPACT_ATOMS: atom_id res chain seq x y z
N MET A 1 9.63 20.36 -23.28
CA MET A 1 8.82 20.32 -22.05
C MET A 1 8.27 18.91 -21.95
N GLU A 2 9.05 17.99 -21.37
CA GLU A 2 8.65 16.58 -21.27
C GLU A 2 7.53 16.46 -20.24
N LEU A 3 6.32 16.18 -20.72
CA LEU A 3 5.23 15.69 -19.90
C LEU A 3 5.63 14.29 -19.43
N LYS A 4 6.28 14.21 -18.26
CA LYS A 4 6.38 12.96 -17.52
C LYS A 4 4.96 12.53 -17.22
N GLN A 5 4.43 11.61 -18.01
CA GLN A 5 3.25 10.86 -17.64
C GLN A 5 3.64 10.13 -16.35
N GLU A 6 3.17 10.67 -15.23
CA GLU A 6 3.31 10.07 -13.92
C GLU A 6 2.53 8.76 -13.99
N GLN A 7 3.23 7.67 -14.30
CA GLN A 7 2.64 6.36 -14.24
C GLN A 7 2.18 6.19 -12.79
N GLU A 8 0.87 6.31 -12.58
CA GLU A 8 0.23 5.99 -11.32
C GLU A 8 0.59 4.53 -11.07
N THR A 9 1.67 4.29 -10.32
CA THR A 9 2.14 2.94 -10.08
C THR A 9 1.00 2.24 -9.39
N LEU A 10 0.43 1.23 -10.05
CA LEU A 10 -0.75 0.49 -9.59
C LEU A 10 -0.58 -0.06 -8.17
N ASN A 11 0.67 -0.11 -7.68
CA ASN A 11 1.07 -0.55 -6.37
C ASN A 11 1.92 0.50 -5.62
N VAL A 12 1.47 0.91 -4.44
CA VAL A 12 2.24 1.73 -3.48
C VAL A 12 3.17 0.84 -2.68
N LYS A 13 4.42 1.28 -2.43
CA LYS A 13 5.32 0.56 -1.53
C LYS A 13 4.81 0.63 -0.09
N VAL A 14 5.05 -0.43 0.68
CA VAL A 14 4.71 -0.50 2.12
C VAL A 14 5.29 0.68 2.89
N SER A 15 6.53 1.09 2.58
CA SER A 15 7.20 2.24 3.19
C SER A 15 6.45 3.55 2.96
N ASP A 16 5.93 3.76 1.75
CA ASP A 16 5.25 5.02 1.41
C ASP A 16 3.83 5.03 1.96
N ALA A 17 3.14 3.89 1.95
CA ALA A 17 1.88 3.74 2.65
C ALA A 17 2.02 3.96 4.16
N ALA A 18 3.11 3.49 4.78
CA ALA A 18 3.37 3.71 6.19
C ALA A 18 3.57 5.20 6.53
N LYS A 19 4.31 5.93 5.68
CA LYS A 19 4.47 7.39 5.81
C LYS A 19 3.14 8.12 5.71
N VAL A 20 2.32 7.77 4.71
CA VAL A 20 0.98 8.37 4.50
C VAL A 20 0.06 8.12 5.70
N LEU A 21 0.12 6.92 6.29
CA LEU A 21 -0.68 6.58 7.47
C LEU A 21 -0.11 7.14 8.79
N GLY A 22 1.11 7.68 8.79
CA GLY A 22 1.83 8.05 10.01
C GLY A 22 2.06 6.87 10.96
N LYS A 23 2.25 5.66 10.42
CA LYS A 23 2.45 4.41 11.17
C LYS A 23 3.74 3.70 10.75
N SER A 24 4.09 2.64 11.46
CA SER A 24 5.24 1.80 11.10
C SER A 24 4.93 0.91 9.89
N GLU A 25 5.96 0.50 9.14
CA GLU A 25 5.78 -0.50 8.06
C GLU A 25 5.17 -1.80 8.57
N GLN A 26 5.51 -2.21 9.79
CA GLN A 26 4.97 -3.44 10.38
C GLN A 26 3.47 -3.36 10.62
N PHE A 27 2.94 -2.18 10.98
CA PHE A 27 1.50 -1.97 11.06
C PHE A 27 0.82 -2.24 9.71
N VAL A 28 1.38 -1.71 8.62
CA VAL A 28 0.87 -1.92 7.26
C VAL A 28 0.95 -3.39 6.86
N ARG A 29 2.09 -4.05 7.13
CA ARG A 29 2.27 -5.48 6.82
C ARG A 29 1.26 -6.34 7.55
N VAL A 30 1.15 -6.20 8.87
CA VAL A 30 0.23 -7.00 9.69
C VAL A 30 -1.22 -6.70 9.33
N GLY A 31 -1.57 -5.43 9.09
CA GLY A 31 -2.91 -5.03 8.67
C GLY A 31 -3.33 -5.67 7.34
N LEU A 32 -2.42 -5.72 6.36
CA LEU A 32 -2.68 -6.36 5.07
C LEU A 32 -2.68 -7.89 5.15
N GLN A 33 -1.76 -8.48 5.90
CA GLN A 33 -1.67 -9.95 6.09
C GLN A 33 -2.90 -10.52 6.78
N ARG A 34 -3.48 -9.76 7.72
CA ARG A 34 -4.70 -10.13 8.45
C ARG A 34 -5.99 -9.65 7.78
N ASN A 35 -5.89 -8.98 6.62
CA ASN A 35 -7.03 -8.43 5.90
C ASN A 35 -7.88 -7.45 6.74
N ILE A 36 -7.23 -6.71 7.65
CA ILE A 36 -7.86 -5.71 8.54
C ILE A 36 -7.79 -4.31 7.92
N LEU A 37 -6.73 -4.03 7.15
CA LEU A 37 -6.47 -2.71 6.59
C LEU A 37 -6.95 -2.64 5.13
N PRO A 38 -8.04 -1.92 4.81
CA PRO A 38 -8.71 -1.98 3.51
C PRO A 38 -8.03 -1.15 2.40
N ILE A 39 -6.71 -0.98 2.45
CA ILE A 39 -5.93 -0.20 1.46
C ILE A 39 -5.38 -1.07 0.31
N GLY A 40 -5.43 -2.39 0.46
CA GLY A 40 -4.77 -3.32 -0.44
C GLY A 40 -4.90 -4.77 0.01
N THR A 41 -4.00 -5.61 -0.50
CA THR A 41 -3.95 -7.04 -0.19
C THR A 41 -2.51 -7.47 0.06
N ALA A 42 -2.32 -8.40 0.99
CA ALA A 42 -1.08 -9.17 1.09
C ALA A 42 -1.38 -10.65 0.83
N ILE A 43 -0.56 -11.28 0.00
CA ILE A 43 -0.63 -12.72 -0.27
C ILE A 43 0.68 -13.35 0.14
N LYS A 44 0.59 -14.41 0.94
CA LYS A 44 1.73 -15.25 1.28
C LYS A 44 1.96 -16.21 0.10
N LEU A 45 2.99 -15.94 -0.68
CA LEU A 45 3.56 -16.96 -1.57
C LEU A 45 4.36 -17.96 -0.71
N SER A 46 4.87 -19.03 -1.32
CA SER A 46 5.62 -20.13 -0.68
C SER A 46 6.29 -19.75 0.67
N SER A 47 7.26 -18.84 0.66
CA SER A 47 7.96 -18.37 1.86
C SER A 47 7.95 -16.85 2.06
N ARG A 48 7.42 -16.07 1.10
CA ARG A 48 7.50 -14.60 1.09
C ARG A 48 6.12 -13.98 0.96
N TRP A 49 5.94 -12.86 1.64
CA TRP A 49 4.75 -12.03 1.50
C TRP A 49 4.92 -11.05 0.35
N THR A 50 3.94 -11.02 -0.53
CA THR A 50 3.82 -10.03 -1.60
C THR A 50 2.69 -9.07 -1.25
N TYR A 51 2.93 -7.78 -1.46
CA TYR A 51 2.02 -6.71 -1.09
C TYR A 51 1.56 -5.97 -2.34
N HIS A 52 0.27 -5.71 -2.41
CA HIS A 52 -0.34 -4.86 -3.42
C HIS A 52 -1.21 -3.81 -2.72
N ILE A 53 -0.75 -2.56 -2.70
CA ILE A 53 -1.43 -1.43 -2.07
C ILE A 53 -1.96 -0.53 -3.17
N SER A 54 -3.28 -0.34 -3.22
CA SER A 54 -3.91 0.52 -4.21
C SER A 54 -3.75 2.00 -3.79
N PRO A 55 -3.17 2.87 -4.64
CA PRO A 55 -3.07 4.30 -4.33
C PRO A 55 -4.43 4.93 -4.03
N LYS A 56 -5.45 4.56 -4.81
CA LYS A 56 -6.83 5.04 -4.65
C LYS A 56 -7.39 4.68 -3.27
N LYS A 57 -7.36 3.39 -2.91
CA LYS A 57 -7.87 2.92 -1.60
C LYS A 57 -7.10 3.53 -0.43
N LEU A 58 -5.79 3.74 -0.58
CA LEU A 58 -4.97 4.39 0.44
C LEU A 58 -5.42 5.83 0.66
N ARG A 59 -5.66 6.61 -0.41
CA ARG A 59 -6.20 7.98 -0.32
C ARG A 59 -7.57 7.99 0.34
N ASP A 60 -8.48 7.13 -0.10
CA ASP A 60 -9.84 7.03 0.46
C ASP A 60 -9.79 6.69 1.97
N TYR A 61 -8.87 5.82 2.39
CA TYR A 61 -8.74 5.40 3.79
C TYR A 61 -8.23 6.50 4.73
N VAL A 62 -7.35 7.39 4.27
CA VAL A 62 -6.83 8.50 5.10
C VAL A 62 -7.81 9.67 5.22
N GLY A 63 -8.99 9.58 4.59
CA GLY A 63 -9.99 10.64 4.58
C GLY A 63 -9.77 11.64 3.45
N GLY A 64 -9.44 11.11 2.26
CA GLY A 64 -9.41 11.89 1.01
C GLY A 64 -10.72 12.63 0.72
#